data_AF-A0A3A9BEP4-F1
#
_entry.id   AF-A0A3A9BEP4-F1
#
_cell.length_a   1.000
_cell.length_b   1.000
_cell.length_c   1.000
_cell.angle_alpha   90.00
_cell.angle_beta   90.00
_cell.angle_gamma   90.00
#
_symmetry.space_group_name_H-M   'P 1'
#
loop_
_entity.id
_entity.type
_entity.pdbx_description
1 polymer ?
#
loop_
_entity_poly.entity_id
_entity_poly.type
_entity_poly.pdbx_seq_one_letter_code
_entity_poly.pdbx_strand_id
1 'polypeptide(L)' 'MVKVIRLNGEEIYLNMLQIEAIEQIPETKVKMMNGDYYLLKDSAESIMDQIRAFIKGCIVYEDKGK' A
#
# COMPACT_ATOMS: atom_id res chain seq x y z
N MET A 1 4.05 6.05 3.00
CA MET A 1 4.20 4.75 3.68
C MET A 1 2.83 4.14 3.84
N VAL A 2 2.69 2.83 3.61
CA VAL A 2 1.45 2.07 3.85
C VAL A 2 1.61 1.29 5.14
N LYS A 3 0.68 1.46 6.08
CA LYS A 3 0.65 0.69 7.33
C LYS A 3 -0.03 -0.65 7.08
N VAL A 4 0.63 -1.73 7.46
CA VAL A 4 0.12 -3.11 7.29
C VAL A 4 0.54 -4.00 8.45
N ILE A 5 -0.21 -5.08 8.66
CA ILE A 5 0.00 -6.06 9.71
C ILE A 5 0.41 -7.39 9.08
N ARG A 6 1.57 -7.91 9.46
CA ARG A 6 2.04 -9.25 9.08
C ARG A 6 1.18 -10.35 9.70
N LEU A 7 1.29 -11.57 9.18
CA LEU A 7 0.57 -12.73 9.73
C LEU A 7 0.89 -13.01 11.22
N ASN A 8 2.12 -12.71 11.65
CA ASN A 8 2.53 -12.80 13.06
C ASN A 8 1.96 -11.68 13.96
N GLY A 9 1.22 -10.71 13.40
CA GLY A 9 0.66 -9.58 14.13
C GLY A 9 1.59 -8.36 14.25
N GLU A 10 2.80 -8.43 13.69
CA GLU A 10 3.73 -7.30 13.66
C GLU A 10 3.25 -6.21 12.71
N GLU A 11 3.23 -4.97 13.21
CA GLU A 11 2.94 -3.79 12.40
C GLU A 11 4.20 -3.31 11.69
N ILE A 12 4.10 -3.12 10.37
CA ILE A 12 5.17 -2.57 9.54
C ILE A 12 4.65 -1.47 8.63
N TYR A 13 5.58 -0.66 8.12
CA TYR A 13 5.30 0.38 7.15
C TYR A 13 6.05 0.10 5.86
N LEU A 14 5.33 -0.11 4.77
CA LEU A 14 5.91 -0.36 3.46
C LEU A 14 6.01 0.92 2.64
N ASN A 15 7.11 1.07 1.92
CA ASN A 15 7.26 2.14 0.94
C ASN A 15 6.45 1.78 -0.32
N MET A 16 5.32 2.46 -0.53
CA MET A 16 4.43 2.22 -1.67
C MET A 16 5.13 2.39 -3.03
N LEU A 17 6.16 3.24 -3.11
CA LEU A 17 6.88 3.52 -4.36
C LEU A 17 7.82 2.36 -4.77
N GLN A 18 8.06 1.41 -3.87
CA GLN A 18 8.90 0.23 -4.11
C GLN A 18 8.10 -1.07 -4.16
N ILE A 19 6.77 -0.99 -4.10
CA ILE A 19 5.90 -2.14 -4.31
C ILE A 19 5.91 -2.46 -5.81
N GLU A 20 6.28 -3.69 -6.14
CA GLU A 20 6.22 -4.23 -7.51
C GLU A 20 4.81 -4.75 -7.81
N ALA A 21 4.22 -5.51 -6.89
CA ALA A 21 2.91 -6.12 -7.06
C ALA A 21 2.20 -6.38 -5.72
N ILE A 22 0.87 -6.35 -5.75
CA ILE A 22 -0.01 -6.76 -4.64
C ILE A 22 -0.92 -7.87 -5.19
N GLU A 23 -0.85 -9.05 -4.58
CA GLU A 23 -1.61 -10.23 -5.00
C GLU A 23 -2.54 -10.67 -3.85
N GLN A 24 -3.83 -10.78 -4.13
CA GLN A 24 -4.78 -11.38 -3.20
C GLN A 24 -4.80 -12.90 -3.43
N ILE A 25 -4.26 -13.63 -2.48
CA ILE A 25 -4.36 -15.10 -2.36
C ILE A 25 -5.23 -15.38 -1.10
N PRO A 26 -5.11 -16.51 -0.36
CA PRO A 26 -5.78 -16.59 0.94
C PRO A 26 -5.42 -15.42 1.86
N GLU A 27 -4.14 -15.07 1.92
CA GLU A 27 -3.62 -13.83 2.51
C GLU A 27 -3.28 -12.80 1.42
N THR A 28 -2.83 -11.60 1.79
CA THR A 28 -2.31 -10.64 0.80
C THR A 28 -0.79 -10.71 0.74
N LYS A 29 -0.26 -10.95 -0.46
CA LYS A 29 1.18 -10.92 -0.73
C LYS A 29 1.56 -9.60 -1.38
N VAL A 30 2.52 -8.90 -0.80
CA VAL A 30 3.12 -7.69 -1.39
C VAL A 30 4.54 -8.01 -1.81
N LYS A 31 4.84 -7.94 -3.11
CA LYS A 31 6.17 -8.11 -3.66
C LYS A 31 6.84 -6.75 -3.83
N MET A 32 8.09 -6.65 -3.39
CA MET A 32 8.91 -5.45 -3.48
C MET A 32 9.86 -5.54 -4.68
N MET A 33 10.28 -4.40 -5.23
CA MET A 33 11.16 -4.35 -6.39
C MET A 33 12.55 -4.98 -6.17
N ASN A 34 12.98 -5.15 -4.91
CA ASN A 34 14.24 -5.81 -4.57
C ASN A 34 14.13 -7.35 -4.54
N GLY A 35 12.94 -7.91 -4.81
CA GLY A 35 12.67 -9.35 -4.77
C GLY A 35 12.10 -9.86 -3.45
N ASP A 36 12.13 -9.05 -2.38
CA ASP A 36 11.52 -9.41 -1.10
C ASP A 36 9.98 -9.41 -1.22
N TYR A 37 9.32 -10.12 -0.30
CA TYR A 37 7.87 -10.07 -0.19
C TYR A 37 7.39 -10.15 1.26
N TYR A 38 6.17 -9.67 1.48
CA TYR A 38 5.48 -9.72 2.76
C TYR A 38 4.12 -10.40 2.61
N LEU A 39 3.79 -11.27 3.57
CA LEU A 39 2.45 -11.82 3.74
C LEU A 39 1.74 -11.07 4.84
N LEU A 40 0.56 -10.54 4.52
CA LEU A 40 -0.16 -9.56 5.32
C LEU A 40 -1.58 -10.05 5.63
N LYS A 41 -2.09 -9.65 6.79
CA LYS A 41 -3.48 -9.86 7.20
C LYS A 41 -4.44 -8.88 6.52
N ASP A 42 -3.96 -7.67 6.23
CA ASP A 42 -4.70 -6.66 5.49
C ASP A 42 -5.05 -7.16 4.10
N SER A 43 -6.26 -6.86 3.63
CA SER A 43 -6.65 -7.15 2.26
C SER A 43 -5.91 -6.25 1.27
N ALA A 44 -5.80 -6.70 0.02
CA ALA A 44 -5.25 -5.89 -1.06
C ALA A 44 -6.04 -4.56 -1.23
N GLU A 45 -7.36 -4.59 -1.02
CA GLU A 45 -8.21 -3.40 -1.10
C GLU A 45 -7.87 -2.35 -0.02
N SER A 46 -7.71 -2.78 1.24
CA SER A 46 -7.30 -1.89 2.35
C SER A 46 -5.98 -1.18 2.06
N ILE A 47 -5.00 -1.93 1.52
CA ILE A 47 -3.70 -1.37 1.12
C ILE A 47 -3.87 -0.35 -0.01
N MET A 48 -4.67 -0.67 -1.02
CA MET A 48 -4.93 0.22 -2.14
C MET A 48 -5.66 1.50 -1.73
N ASP A 49 -6.57 1.43 -0.75
CA ASP A 49 -7.26 2.59 -0.22
C ASP A 49 -6.32 3.56 0.50
N GLN A 50 -5.36 3.05 1.28
CA GLN A 50 -4.32 3.88 1.88
C GLN A 50 -3.50 4.61 0.80
N ILE A 51 -3.12 3.91 -0.27
CA ILE A 51 -2.36 4.50 -1.39
C ILE A 51 -3.19 5.57 -2.10
N ARG A 52 -4.47 5.29 -2.41
CA ARG A 52 -5.37 6.27 -3.04
C ARG A 52 -5.57 7.50 -2.16
N ALA A 53 -5.75 7.31 -0.85
CA ALA A 53 -5.91 8.40 0.09
C ALA A 53 -4.66 9.30 0.13
N PHE A 54 -3.47 8.69 0.15
CA PHE A 54 -2.22 9.42 0.06
C PHE A 54 -2.10 10.22 -1.25
N ILE A 55 -2.33 9.58 -2.41
CA ILE A 55 -2.24 10.24 -3.72
C ILE A 55 -3.22 11.42 -3.82
N LYS A 56 -4.48 11.22 -3.39
CA LYS A 56 -5.48 12.30 -3.34
C LYS A 56 -5.03 13.45 -2.45
N GLY A 57 -4.39 13.17 -1.32
CA GLY A 57 -3.83 14.19 -0.43
C GLY A 57 -2.63 14.95 -1.03
N CYS A 58 -1.92 14.37 -1.99
CA CYS A 58 -0.80 15.02 -2.68
C CYS A 58 -1.24 15.89 -3.86
N ILE A 59 -2.41 15.65 -4.45
CA ILE A 59 -2.92 16.45 -5.57
C ILE A 59 -3.63 17.68 -5.00
N VAL A 60 -2.92 18.80 -5.00
CA VAL A 60 -3.54 20.12 -4.81
C VAL A 60 -4.04 20.58 -6.18
N TYR A 61 -5.35 20.65 -6.36
CA TYR A 61 -5.90 21.35 -7.52
C TYR A 61 -5.65 22.84 -7.30
N GLU A 62 -4.78 23.44 -8.11
CA GLU A 62 -4.84 24.89 -8.31
C GLU A 62 -6.16 25.18 -9.00
N ASP A 63 -7.12 25.72 -8.24
CA ASP A 63 -8.31 26.31 -8.84
C ASP A 63 -7.83 27.44 -9.76
N LYS A 64 -7.76 27.19 -11.06
CA LYS A 64 -7.69 28.25 -12.07
C LYS A 64 -9.08 28.87 -12.15
N GLY A 65 -9.48 29.50 -11.05
CA GLY A 65 -10.67 30.30 -10.94
C GLY A 65 -10.57 31.45 -11.95
N LYS A 66 -11.44 31.34 -12.95
CA LYS A 66 -12.04 32.35 -13.85
C LYS A 66 -11.44 33.76 -13.87
#